data_AF-A0A4Q6CGG7-F1
#
_entry.id   AF-A0A4Q6CGG7-F1
#
_cell.length_a   1.000
_cell.length_b   1.000
_cell.length_c   1.000
_cell.angle_alpha   90.00
_cell.angle_beta   90.00
_cell.angle_gamma   90.00
#
_symmetry.space_group_name_H-M   'P 1'
#
loop_
_entity.id
_entity.type
_entity.pdbx_description
1 polymer ?
#
loop_
_entity_poly.entity_id
_entity_poly.type
_entity_poly.pdbx_seq_one_letter_code
_entity_poly.pdbx_strand_id
1 'polypeptide(L)'
;MTKKLLIAAAMMTSGLFVSATDASASSPQLSVPAPAKQEVQAPVGANFDCGALNTSQLTELQAKTTSTGLRDLAKKCDQQAEDYELKANDALSANKSADVSFLREKAANAYMNVAVFTNSSLFKN
;
A
#
# COMPACT_ATOMS: atom_id res chain seq x y z
N MET A 1 40.81 -0.48 -16.19
CA MET A 1 41.03 0.38 -15.01
C MET A 1 39.97 0.05 -13.98
N THR A 2 40.37 -0.71 -12.97
CA THR A 2 39.54 -1.07 -11.81
C THR A 2 39.62 0.04 -10.76
N LYS A 3 38.61 0.09 -9.88
CA LYS A 3 38.60 0.63 -8.50
C LYS A 3 37.85 1.97 -8.40
N LYS A 4 36.92 2.21 -7.48
CA LYS A 4 36.45 1.48 -6.29
C LYS A 4 35.13 2.13 -5.81
N LEU A 5 34.26 1.32 -5.21
CA LEU A 5 33.13 1.68 -4.34
C LEU A 5 33.55 2.46 -3.08
N LEU A 6 32.55 2.98 -2.34
CA LEU A 6 32.34 2.97 -0.86
C LEU A 6 31.42 4.18 -0.49
N ILE A 7 30.09 4.05 -0.28
CA ILE A 7 29.28 3.60 0.88
C ILE A 7 29.37 4.45 2.18
N ALA A 8 28.30 5.23 2.38
CA ALA A 8 27.43 5.50 3.56
C ALA A 8 27.96 5.99 4.93
N ALA A 9 27.20 6.91 5.56
CA ALA A 9 26.30 6.61 6.70
C ALA A 9 25.65 7.90 7.26
N ALA A 10 24.33 7.87 7.49
CA ALA A 10 23.58 8.92 8.20
C ALA A 10 23.36 8.50 9.66
N MET A 11 23.58 9.42 10.60
CA MET A 11 23.49 9.18 12.05
C MET A 11 22.06 9.40 12.57
N MET A 12 21.63 8.52 13.46
CA MET A 12 20.28 8.47 14.03
C MET A 12 20.13 9.33 15.30
N THR A 13 18.90 9.78 15.49
CA THR A 13 18.27 10.56 16.55
C THR A 13 18.48 10.04 17.98
N SER A 14 18.85 10.94 18.90
CA SER A 14 18.81 10.74 20.36
C SER A 14 17.38 10.87 20.91
N GLY A 15 16.94 9.87 21.69
CA GLY A 15 15.79 9.97 22.57
C GLY A 15 16.16 10.58 23.92
N LEU A 16 15.26 11.39 24.50
CA LEU A 16 15.30 11.76 25.91
C LEU A 16 14.01 11.26 26.58
N PHE A 17 14.21 10.39 27.56
CA PHE A 17 13.18 9.88 28.45
C PHE A 17 12.86 10.93 29.51
N VAL A 18 11.59 11.22 29.74
CA VAL A 18 11.10 11.97 30.90
C VAL A 18 10.24 11.04 31.74
N SER A 19 10.66 10.85 32.99
CA SER A 19 9.93 10.17 34.05
C SER A 19 8.75 11.02 34.53
N ALA A 20 7.60 10.39 34.75
CA ALA A 20 6.59 10.87 35.68
C ALA A 20 5.98 9.65 36.39
N THR A 21 6.27 9.51 37.67
CA THR A 21 5.63 8.59 38.60
C THR A 21 4.62 9.39 39.44
N ASP A 22 3.53 8.70 39.77
CA ASP A 22 2.52 8.98 40.80
C ASP A 22 1.54 10.14 40.60
N ALA A 23 0.25 9.78 40.50
CA ALA A 23 -0.82 10.34 41.32
C ALA A 23 -2.13 9.54 41.12
N SER A 24 -2.60 8.91 42.20
CA SER A 24 -3.93 8.32 42.34
C SER A 24 -4.99 9.43 42.45
N ALA A 25 -6.05 9.41 41.63
CA ALA A 25 -7.32 10.04 41.95
C ALA A 25 -8.45 9.54 41.03
N SER A 26 -9.31 8.72 41.63
CA SER A 26 -10.77 8.67 41.51
C SER A 26 -11.46 9.21 40.25
N SER A 27 -12.21 8.30 39.62
CA SER A 27 -13.15 8.54 38.54
C SER A 27 -14.17 9.66 38.82
N PRO A 28 -14.41 10.50 37.81
CA PRO A 28 -15.76 10.87 37.41
C PRO A 28 -16.08 10.30 36.03
N GLN A 29 -17.20 9.56 35.92
CA GLN A 29 -17.81 9.19 34.65
C GLN A 29 -18.24 10.47 33.91
N LEU A 30 -17.32 11.04 33.13
CA LEU A 30 -17.66 12.00 32.10
C LEU A 30 -18.18 11.19 30.91
N SER A 31 -19.46 11.36 30.60
CA SER A 31 -20.11 10.82 29.41
C SER A 31 -19.28 11.17 28.17
N VAL A 32 -18.43 10.24 27.73
CA VAL A 32 -17.64 10.39 26.51
C VAL A 32 -18.61 10.26 25.34
N PRO A 33 -18.74 11.27 24.47
CA PRO A 33 -19.52 11.14 23.25
C PRO A 33 -19.02 9.91 22.48
N ALA A 34 -19.94 9.11 21.96
CA ALA A 34 -19.65 7.88 21.22
C ALA A 34 -18.43 8.09 20.31
N PRO A 35 -17.43 7.19 20.35
CA PRO A 35 -16.20 7.35 19.59
C PRO A 35 -16.56 7.64 18.14
N ALA A 36 -16.16 8.83 17.69
CA ALA A 36 -16.26 9.21 16.29
C ALA A 36 -15.66 8.04 15.49
N LYS A 37 -16.42 7.54 14.52
CA LYS A 37 -15.97 6.52 13.58
C LYS A 37 -14.61 6.98 13.05
N GLN A 38 -13.53 6.39 13.54
CA GLN A 38 -12.24 6.51 12.89
C GLN A 38 -12.41 5.78 11.57
N GLU A 39 -12.67 6.53 10.49
CA GLU A 39 -12.35 6.06 9.16
C GLU A 39 -10.83 5.85 9.14
N VAL A 40 -10.44 4.62 9.45
CA VAL A 40 -9.09 4.12 9.22
C VAL A 40 -8.85 4.28 7.72
N GLN A 41 -8.21 5.39 7.32
CA GLN A 41 -7.65 5.51 6.00
C GLN A 41 -6.62 4.40 5.87
N ALA A 42 -6.92 3.40 5.04
CA ALA A 42 -6.00 2.33 4.77
C ALA A 42 -4.65 2.93 4.32
N PRO A 43 -3.51 2.51 4.91
CA PRO A 43 -2.19 3.03 4.59
C PRO A 43 -1.78 2.54 3.20
N VAL A 44 -2.33 3.14 2.16
CA VAL A 44 -1.84 2.99 0.80
C VAL A 44 -0.64 3.92 0.67
N GLY A 45 0.49 3.51 1.26
CA GLY A 45 1.74 4.26 1.19
C GLY A 45 2.15 4.54 -0.26
N ALA A 46 3.03 5.52 -0.46
CA ALA A 46 3.47 5.98 -1.78
C ALA A 46 4.12 4.90 -2.68
N ASN A 47 4.36 3.69 -2.15
CA ASN A 47 5.04 2.57 -2.82
C ASN A 47 4.14 1.34 -3.00
N PHE A 48 2.82 1.52 -3.03
CA PHE A 48 1.88 0.43 -3.26
C PHE A 48 2.03 -0.12 -4.68
N ASP A 49 2.39 -1.40 -4.85
CA ASP A 49 2.53 -2.08 -6.16
C ASP A 49 1.43 -3.12 -6.34
N CYS A 50 0.42 -2.78 -7.12
CA CYS A 50 -0.71 -3.65 -7.44
C CYS A 50 -0.32 -4.92 -8.19
N GLY A 51 0.79 -4.91 -8.92
CA GLY A 51 1.31 -6.08 -9.62
C GLY A 51 2.05 -7.06 -8.71
N ALA A 52 2.40 -6.65 -7.47
CA ALA A 52 3.08 -7.47 -6.49
C ALA A 52 2.19 -7.92 -5.32
N LEU A 53 0.93 -7.49 -5.28
CA LEU A 53 0.00 -7.91 -4.23
C LEU A 53 -0.29 -9.40 -4.37
N ASN A 54 -0.22 -10.10 -3.25
CA ASN A 54 -0.66 -11.48 -3.13
C ASN A 54 -2.07 -11.57 -2.53
N THR A 55 -2.69 -12.75 -2.62
CA THR A 55 -4.06 -13.01 -2.15
C THR A 55 -4.30 -12.64 -0.69
N SER A 56 -3.34 -12.90 0.19
CA SER A 56 -3.46 -12.58 1.62
C SER A 56 -3.51 -11.06 1.86
N GLN A 57 -2.65 -10.30 1.18
CA GLN A 57 -2.64 -8.82 1.25
C GLN A 57 -3.91 -8.22 0.65
N LEU A 58 -4.41 -8.77 -0.46
CA LEU A 58 -5.67 -8.34 -1.07
C LEU A 58 -6.84 -8.51 -0.11
N THR A 59 -6.93 -9.66 0.54
CA THR A 59 -7.98 -9.96 1.52
C THR A 59 -7.92 -9.00 2.71
N GLU A 60 -6.71 -8.74 3.22
CA GLU A 60 -6.50 -7.81 4.32
C GLU A 60 -6.89 -6.37 3.93
N LEU A 61 -6.52 -5.92 2.73
CA LEU A 61 -6.89 -4.60 2.19
C LEU A 61 -8.40 -4.49 1.97
N GLN A 62 -9.06 -5.52 1.45
CA GLN A 62 -10.52 -5.55 1.28
C GLN A 62 -11.25 -5.46 2.62
N ALA A 63 -10.77 -6.15 3.65
CA ALA A 63 -11.39 -6.14 4.98
C ALA A 63 -11.20 -4.81 5.71
N LYS A 64 -10.06 -4.13 5.49
CA LYS A 64 -9.66 -2.93 6.24
C LYS A 64 -9.94 -1.61 5.52
N THR A 65 -10.34 -1.63 4.25
CA THR A 65 -10.53 -0.42 3.45
C THR A 65 -12.01 -0.11 3.20
N THR A 66 -12.38 1.17 3.26
CA THR A 66 -13.73 1.62 2.94
C THR A 66 -14.05 1.41 1.46
N SER A 67 -15.33 1.40 1.08
CA SER A 67 -15.73 1.26 -0.33
C SER A 67 -15.17 2.37 -1.23
N THR A 68 -14.98 3.58 -0.69
CA THR A 68 -14.31 4.67 -1.41
C THR A 68 -12.81 4.39 -1.57
N GLY A 69 -12.13 3.97 -0.51
CA GLY A 69 -10.71 3.61 -0.59
C GLY A 69 -10.43 2.43 -1.53
N LEU A 70 -11.34 1.45 -1.62
CA LEU A 70 -11.24 0.33 -2.57
C LEU A 70 -11.38 0.80 -4.02
N ARG A 71 -12.24 1.79 -4.30
CA ARG A 71 -12.35 2.40 -5.63
C ARG A 71 -11.08 3.18 -6.01
N ASP A 72 -10.49 3.89 -5.06
CA ASP A 72 -9.25 4.63 -5.30
C ASP A 72 -8.06 3.68 -5.48
N LEU A 73 -8.04 2.57 -4.75
CA LEU A 73 -7.09 1.47 -4.95
C LEU A 73 -7.26 0.83 -6.32
N ALA A 74 -8.49 0.53 -6.74
CA ALA A 74 -8.77 0.00 -8.08
C ALA A 74 -8.24 0.94 -9.17
N LYS A 75 -8.49 2.25 -9.09
CA LYS A 75 -7.95 3.24 -10.05
C LYS A 75 -6.42 3.28 -10.06
N LYS A 76 -5.78 3.17 -8.91
CA LYS A 76 -4.30 3.10 -8.84
C LYS A 76 -3.77 1.82 -9.50
N CYS A 77 -4.44 0.69 -9.30
CA CYS A 77 -4.05 -0.57 -9.91
C CYS A 77 -4.25 -0.58 -11.42
N ASP A 78 -5.32 0.03 -11.90
CA ASP A 78 -5.59 0.23 -13.32
C ASP A 78 -4.47 1.06 -13.97
N GLN A 79 -4.14 2.20 -13.36
CA GLN A 79 -3.05 3.06 -13.85
C GLN A 79 -1.69 2.38 -13.83
N GLN A 80 -1.41 1.54 -12.83
CA GLN A 80 -0.18 0.76 -12.77
C GLN A 80 -0.15 -0.36 -13.80
N ALA A 81 -1.28 -0.98 -14.09
CA ALA A 81 -1.37 -1.99 -15.14
C ALA A 81 -1.04 -1.38 -16.50
N GLU A 82 -1.62 -0.22 -16.83
CA GLU A 82 -1.29 0.53 -18.04
C GLU A 82 0.20 0.94 -18.10
N ASP A 83 0.77 1.43 -17.00
CA ASP A 83 2.19 1.78 -16.92
C ASP A 83 3.10 0.56 -17.12
N TYR A 84 2.73 -0.60 -16.59
CA TYR A 84 3.44 -1.86 -16.83
C TYR A 84 3.34 -2.31 -18.29
N GLU A 85 2.19 -2.14 -18.94
CA GLU A 85 2.02 -2.44 -20.37
C GLU A 85 2.86 -1.52 -21.25
N LEU A 86 2.89 -0.21 -20.95
CA LEU A 86 3.74 0.76 -21.64
C LEU A 86 5.21 0.41 -21.47
N LYS A 87 5.66 0.15 -20.23
CA LYS A 87 7.04 -0.28 -19.95
C LYS A 87 7.39 -1.61 -20.63
N ALA A 88 6.44 -2.54 -20.74
CA ALA A 88 6.65 -3.79 -21.46
C ALA A 88 6.84 -3.55 -22.96
N ASN A 89 6.09 -2.61 -23.55
CA ASN A 89 6.25 -2.22 -24.94
C ASN A 89 7.58 -1.49 -25.18
N ASP A 90 8.00 -0.62 -24.26
CA ASP A 90 9.32 0.02 -24.31
C ASP A 90 10.45 -1.02 -24.20
N ALA A 91 10.35 -1.96 -23.25
CA ALA A 91 11.29 -3.07 -23.11
C ALA A 91 11.33 -3.96 -24.36
N LEU A 92 10.19 -4.19 -25.01
CA LEU A 92 10.10 -4.92 -26.26
C LEU A 92 10.83 -4.18 -27.38
N SER A 93 10.62 -2.86 -27.50
CA SER A 93 11.34 -2.02 -28.47
C SER A 93 12.86 -1.99 -28.22
N ALA A 94 13.28 -2.17 -26.97
CA ALA A 94 14.68 -2.26 -26.56
C ALA A 94 15.26 -3.70 -26.61
N ASN A 95 14.51 -4.69 -27.13
CA ASN A 95 14.89 -6.10 -27.19
C ASN A 95 15.23 -6.75 -25.83
N LYS A 96 14.58 -6.33 -24.74
CA LYS A 96 14.75 -6.89 -23.38
C LYS A 96 13.64 -7.88 -23.02
N SER A 97 13.64 -9.06 -23.63
CA SER A 97 12.53 -10.03 -23.55
C SER A 97 12.17 -10.53 -22.14
N ALA A 98 13.15 -10.60 -21.23
CA ALA A 98 12.90 -10.98 -19.82
C ALA A 98 12.07 -9.91 -19.08
N ASP A 99 12.35 -8.63 -19.33
CA ASP A 99 11.63 -7.51 -18.72
C ASP A 99 10.18 -7.46 -19.23
N VAL A 100 9.96 -7.75 -20.53
CA VAL A 100 8.61 -7.77 -21.13
C VAL A 100 7.71 -8.78 -20.43
N SER A 101 8.20 -10.00 -20.21
CA SER A 101 7.39 -11.08 -19.62
C SER A 101 7.04 -10.76 -18.17
N PHE A 102 8.01 -10.28 -17.40
CA PHE A 102 7.81 -9.85 -16.01
C PHE A 102 6.84 -8.67 -15.89
N LEU A 103 6.97 -7.66 -16.76
CA LEU A 103 6.10 -6.48 -16.76
C LEU A 103 4.66 -6.84 -17.17
N ARG A 104 4.47 -7.73 -18.16
CA ARG A 104 3.13 -8.21 -18.54
C ARG A 104 2.48 -9.05 -17.45
N GLU A 105 3.24 -9.87 -16.74
CA GLU A 105 2.74 -10.63 -15.57
C GLU A 105 2.28 -9.68 -14.46
N LYS A 106 3.06 -8.62 -14.18
CA LYS A 106 2.67 -7.57 -13.24
C LYS A 106 1.42 -6.81 -13.68
N ALA A 107 1.29 -6.48 -14.97
CA ALA A 107 0.09 -5.82 -15.50
C ALA A 107 -1.15 -6.70 -15.33
N ALA A 108 -1.05 -7.98 -15.68
CA ALA A 108 -2.15 -8.94 -15.51
C ALA A 108 -2.56 -9.07 -14.04
N ASN A 109 -1.60 -9.17 -13.11
CA ASN A 109 -1.89 -9.25 -11.68
C ASN A 109 -2.54 -7.94 -11.17
N ALA A 110 -2.08 -6.78 -11.63
CA ALA A 110 -2.68 -5.50 -11.29
C ALA A 110 -4.15 -5.40 -11.79
N TYR A 111 -4.45 -5.80 -13.04
CA TYR A 111 -5.83 -5.85 -13.56
C TYR A 111 -6.73 -6.83 -12.81
N MET A 112 -6.20 -8.01 -12.43
CA MET A 112 -6.95 -8.95 -11.58
C MET A 112 -7.32 -8.30 -10.24
N ASN A 113 -6.43 -7.50 -9.67
CA ASN A 113 -6.68 -6.80 -8.42
C ASN A 113 -7.68 -5.64 -8.57
N VAL A 114 -7.73 -4.96 -9.72
CA VAL A 114 -8.81 -4.03 -10.08
C VAL A 114 -10.17 -4.73 -10.00
N ALA A 115 -10.29 -5.90 -10.62
CA ALA A 115 -11.53 -6.67 -10.59
C ALA A 115 -11.92 -7.07 -9.15
N VAL A 116 -10.95 -7.48 -8.33
CA VAL A 116 -11.17 -7.85 -6.93
C VAL A 116 -11.66 -6.65 -6.10
N PHE A 117 -11.05 -5.48 -6.24
CA PHE A 117 -11.45 -4.28 -5.49
C PHE A 117 -12.76 -3.65 -5.95
N THR A 118 -13.10 -3.76 -7.24
CA THR A 118 -14.38 -3.26 -7.79
C THR A 118 -15.55 -4.19 -7.48
N ASN A 119 -15.33 -5.51 -7.48
CA ASN A 119 -16.34 -6.53 -7.19
C ASN A 119 -16.64 -6.67 -5.68
N SER A 120 -15.75 -6.21 -4.78
CA SER A 120 -16.05 -6.09 -3.33
C SER A 120 -17.32 -5.30 -3.00
N SER A 121 -17.82 -4.48 -3.94
CA SER A 121 -19.08 -3.75 -3.79
C SER A 121 -20.34 -4.62 -3.95
N LEU A 122 -20.21 -5.81 -4.56
CA LEU A 122 -21.30 -6.77 -4.76
C LEU A 122 -21.46 -7.76 -3.59
N PHE A 123 -20.49 -7.84 -2.68
CA PHE A 123 -20.53 -8.72 -1.48
C PHE A 123 -21.12 -8.06 -0.22
N LYS A 124 -21.68 -6.85 -0.33
CA LYS A 124 -22.54 -6.27 0.72
C LYS A 124 -24.01 -6.40 0.33
N ASN A 125 -24.58 -7.57 0.60
CA ASN A 125 -26.00 -7.71 0.97
C ASN A 125 -26.04 -8.37 2.34
#